data_AF-A0A497M3R7-F1
#
_entry.id   AF-A0A497M3R7-F1
#
_cell.length_a   1.000
_cell.length_b   1.000
_cell.length_c   1.000
_cell.angle_alpha   90.00
_cell.angle_beta   90.00
_cell.angle_gamma   90.00
#
_symmetry.space_group_name_H-M   'P 1'
#
loop_
_entity.id
_entity.type
_entity.pdbx_description
1 polymer ?
#
loop_
_entity_poly.entity_id
_entity_poly.type
_entity_poly.pdbx_seq_one_letter_code
_entity_poly.pdbx_strand_id
1 'polypeptide(L)'
;MELAELAIKKALTLGATEAEAYVQKVRRIWIEFADKIESFKVIESIGMGLRVAINRKLAVHSTSILSEREVEEAAEKAVKIARVAPEDSYWQHLNKEFGKSPVQRYFDDKLEAIEYNQIIGELTAAIDRMREYDSRVRPTRGMLMASISNTTILNSYGEGNERKETHVSAWVRAKAEELGEKSTGTEHRETRFWNELNLEEMAVSAAEKSVKFLKAKPIKSQKIPVIVRNQVFASILGVVLSGPITADWVQKGRSPLSNKLEMQVAAQKISIVDDGTLQGGWRTRPFDDEGHPTQRTAIIENGILKNYLYDSYTALKDDVKSTGNAFRGRYWMPPQPSPTTLMLEAGDVSPEEMIEETKGGVFIEETIGEWLSNP
;
A
#
# COMPACT_ATOMS: atom_id res chain seq x y z
N MET A 1 -0.91 6.87 23.80
CA MET A 1 0.47 7.14 24.24
C MET A 1 0.82 6.44 25.56
N GLU A 2 0.12 6.74 26.65
CA GLU A 2 0.43 6.24 28.02
C GLU A 2 0.68 4.72 28.13
N LEU A 3 -0.20 3.89 27.56
CA LEU A 3 -0.02 2.43 27.61
C LEU A 3 1.21 1.95 26.83
N ALA A 4 1.59 2.64 25.76
CA ALA A 4 2.79 2.29 25.01
C ALA A 4 4.06 2.67 25.77
N GLU A 5 4.05 3.79 26.49
CA GLU A 5 5.13 4.17 27.42
C GLU A 5 5.25 3.18 28.57
N LEU A 6 4.12 2.74 29.15
CA LEU A 6 4.09 1.71 30.18
C LEU A 6 4.75 0.41 29.70
N ALA A 7 4.41 -0.05 28.49
CA ALA A 7 4.98 -1.24 27.88
C ALA A 7 6.52 -1.16 27.76
N ILE A 8 7.01 -0.03 27.25
CA ILE A 8 8.45 0.24 27.07
C ILE A 8 9.14 0.28 28.43
N LYS A 9 8.62 1.05 29.39
CA LYS A 9 9.19 1.18 30.73
C LYS A 9 9.26 -0.18 31.44
N LYS A 10 8.20 -0.99 31.34
CA LYS A 10 8.16 -2.33 31.90
C LYS A 10 9.20 -3.23 31.25
N ALA A 11 9.32 -3.24 29.92
CA ALA A 11 10.31 -4.03 29.21
C ALA A 11 11.75 -3.69 29.62
N LEU A 12 12.08 -2.39 29.73
CA LEU A 12 13.40 -1.92 30.17
C LEU A 12 13.70 -2.34 31.62
N THR A 13 12.72 -2.21 32.52
CA THR A 13 12.87 -2.66 33.93
C THR A 13 13.13 -4.16 34.03
N LEU A 14 12.59 -4.95 33.11
CA LEU A 14 12.80 -6.40 33.04
C LEU A 14 14.08 -6.81 32.30
N GLY A 15 14.92 -5.85 31.89
CA GLY A 15 16.25 -6.09 31.32
C GLY A 15 16.32 -6.08 29.80
N ALA A 16 15.33 -5.53 29.10
CA ALA A 16 15.51 -5.13 27.70
C ALA A 16 16.55 -4.01 27.60
N THR A 17 17.45 -4.08 26.62
CA THR A 17 18.37 -2.98 26.29
C THR A 17 17.65 -1.88 25.51
N GLU A 18 16.66 -2.27 24.71
CA GLU A 18 15.85 -1.37 23.91
C GLU A 18 14.43 -1.92 23.74
N ALA A 19 13.44 -1.05 23.61
CA ALA A 19 12.06 -1.46 23.37
C ALA A 19 11.31 -0.42 22.53
N GLU A 20 10.39 -0.89 21.69
CA GLU A 20 9.51 -0.10 20.83
C GLU A 20 8.08 -0.61 20.93
N ALA A 21 7.14 0.30 21.13
CA ALA A 21 5.71 0.03 21.09
C ALA A 21 5.09 0.67 19.84
N TYR A 22 4.36 -0.14 19.08
CA TYR A 22 3.59 0.27 17.90
C TYR A 22 2.12 -0.05 18.13
N VAL A 23 1.32 0.99 18.33
CA VAL A 23 -0.13 0.89 18.57
C VAL A 23 -0.86 1.26 17.29
N GLN A 24 -1.82 0.44 16.90
CA GLN A 24 -2.66 0.68 15.74
C GLN A 24 -4.13 0.52 16.12
N LYS A 25 -4.94 1.53 15.80
CA LYS A 25 -6.40 1.46 15.82
C LYS A 25 -6.92 1.69 14.41
N VAL A 26 -7.68 0.75 13.86
CA VAL A 26 -8.29 0.87 12.52
C VAL A 26 -9.79 0.63 12.63
N ARG A 27 -10.58 1.56 12.10
CA ARG A 27 -12.01 1.37 11.79
C ARG A 27 -12.12 1.23 10.28
N ARG A 28 -12.74 0.14 9.81
CA ARG A 28 -12.91 -0.17 8.38
C ARG A 28 -14.37 -0.46 8.08
N ILE A 29 -14.92 0.25 7.11
CA ILE A 29 -16.17 -0.08 6.42
C ILE A 29 -15.79 -0.98 5.24
N TRP A 30 -16.48 -2.11 5.11
CA TRP A 30 -16.28 -3.07 4.02
C TRP A 30 -17.64 -3.45 3.45
N ILE A 31 -17.86 -3.15 2.18
CA ILE A 31 -19.12 -3.38 1.49
C ILE A 31 -18.85 -4.23 0.26
N GLU A 32 -19.59 -5.33 0.15
CA GLU A 32 -19.62 -6.17 -1.05
C GLU A 32 -20.98 -5.99 -1.71
N PHE A 33 -20.97 -5.85 -3.02
CA PHE A 33 -22.18 -5.62 -3.80
C PHE A 33 -22.07 -6.27 -5.18
N ALA A 34 -23.22 -6.52 -5.78
CA ALA A 34 -23.35 -6.90 -7.17
C ALA A 34 -24.48 -6.06 -7.77
N ASP A 35 -25.63 -6.68 -8.02
CA ASP A 35 -26.86 -6.00 -8.43
C ASP A 35 -27.53 -5.27 -7.25
N LYS A 36 -27.14 -5.59 -6.02
CA LYS A 36 -27.49 -4.85 -4.82
C LYS A 36 -26.36 -4.97 -3.82
N ILE A 37 -26.46 -4.24 -2.72
CA ILE A 37 -25.56 -4.45 -1.59
C ILE A 37 -25.81 -5.84 -1.00
N GLU A 38 -24.78 -6.67 -0.97
CA GLU A 38 -24.82 -8.05 -0.47
C GLU A 38 -24.35 -8.14 0.98
N SER A 39 -23.35 -7.34 1.35
CA SER A 39 -22.89 -7.24 2.74
C SER A 39 -22.38 -5.84 3.07
N PHE A 40 -22.61 -5.41 4.31
CA PHE A 40 -22.06 -4.19 4.89
C PHE A 40 -21.47 -4.52 6.25
N LYS A 41 -20.16 -4.34 6.42
CA LYS A 41 -19.43 -4.67 7.65
C LYS A 41 -18.69 -3.45 8.15
N VAL A 42 -18.74 -3.23 9.46
CA VAL A 42 -17.86 -2.29 10.17
C VAL A 42 -16.94 -3.11 11.05
N ILE A 43 -15.64 -3.00 10.82
CA ILE A 43 -14.60 -3.75 11.50
C ILE A 43 -13.74 -2.75 12.26
N GLU A 44 -13.71 -2.87 13.58
CA GLU A 44 -12.78 -2.14 14.42
C GLU A 44 -11.71 -3.10 14.94
N SER A 45 -10.45 -2.67 14.85
CA SER A 45 -9.32 -3.39 15.38
C SER A 45 -8.44 -2.42 16.16
N ILE A 46 -7.96 -2.88 17.30
CA ILE A 46 -6.99 -2.16 18.11
C ILE A 46 -5.98 -3.15 18.66
N GLY A 47 -4.74 -2.73 18.76
CA GLY A 47 -3.71 -3.51 19.42
C GLY A 47 -2.37 -2.83 19.43
N MET A 48 -1.44 -3.44 20.15
CA MET A 48 -0.08 -2.98 20.32
C MET A 48 0.89 -4.11 20.01
N GLY A 49 1.82 -3.85 19.11
CA GLY A 49 3.05 -4.63 18.97
C GLY A 49 4.12 -4.05 19.87
N LEU A 50 4.86 -4.93 20.53
CA LEU A 50 6.02 -4.60 21.35
C LEU A 50 7.22 -5.36 20.80
N ARG A 51 8.18 -4.61 20.24
CA ARG A 51 9.47 -5.12 19.79
C ARG A 51 10.49 -4.82 20.88
N VAL A 52 11.21 -5.83 21.36
CA VAL A 52 12.24 -5.68 22.40
C VAL A 52 13.56 -6.28 21.93
N ALA A 53 14.65 -5.67 22.37
CA ALA A 53 16.00 -6.21 22.22
C ALA A 53 16.63 -6.43 23.60
N ILE A 54 17.36 -7.53 23.77
CA ILE A 54 18.32 -7.73 24.85
C ILE A 54 19.68 -7.93 24.19
N ASN A 55 20.50 -6.87 24.17
CA ASN A 55 21.68 -6.78 23.32
C ASN A 55 21.29 -7.05 21.85
N ARG A 56 21.69 -8.20 21.31
CA ARG A 56 21.44 -8.61 19.92
C ARG A 56 20.31 -9.61 19.78
N LYS A 57 19.56 -9.89 20.85
CA LYS A 57 18.47 -10.86 20.84
C LYS A 57 17.14 -10.14 20.74
N LEU A 58 16.43 -10.37 19.64
CA LEU A 58 15.18 -9.69 19.31
C LEU A 58 13.97 -10.55 19.65
N ALA A 59 12.90 -9.89 20.08
CA ALA A 59 11.58 -10.50 20.14
C ALA A 59 10.50 -9.48 19.77
N VAL A 60 9.40 -9.99 19.22
CA VAL A 60 8.15 -9.26 19.05
C VAL A 60 7.06 -10.02 19.78
N HIS A 61 6.28 -9.31 20.57
CA HIS A 61 5.02 -9.80 21.13
C HIS A 61 3.93 -8.79 20.86
N SER A 62 2.66 -9.19 20.91
CA SER A 62 1.56 -8.28 20.64
C SER A 62 0.34 -8.61 21.49
N THR A 63 -0.46 -7.58 21.79
CA THR A 63 -1.76 -7.73 22.46
C THR A 63 -2.84 -6.92 21.74
N SER A 64 -4.05 -7.45 21.70
CA SER A 64 -5.25 -6.75 21.25
C SER A 64 -6.05 -6.13 22.41
N ILE A 65 -5.61 -6.34 23.66
CA ILE A 65 -6.26 -5.82 24.86
C ILE A 65 -5.37 -4.74 25.45
N LEU A 66 -5.85 -3.49 25.39
CA LEU A 66 -5.13 -2.33 25.89
C LEU A 66 -5.58 -1.97 27.31
N SER A 67 -5.18 -2.79 28.27
CA SER A 67 -5.27 -2.49 29.71
C SER A 67 -3.88 -2.56 30.33
N GLU A 68 -3.63 -1.83 31.42
CA GLU A 68 -2.31 -1.81 32.08
C GLU A 68 -1.78 -3.22 32.36
N ARG A 69 -2.62 -4.10 32.94
CA ARG A 69 -2.26 -5.50 33.23
C ARG A 69 -1.82 -6.26 31.98
N GLU A 70 -2.61 -6.23 30.92
CA GLU A 70 -2.31 -6.97 29.68
C GLU A 70 -1.08 -6.41 28.95
N VAL A 71 -0.88 -5.11 29.03
CA VAL A 71 0.29 -4.42 28.49
C VAL A 71 1.57 -4.82 29.23
N GLU A 72 1.53 -4.85 30.56
CA GLU A 72 2.66 -5.31 31.36
C GLU A 72 2.97 -6.79 31.12
N GLU A 73 1.95 -7.64 31.05
CA GLU A 73 2.11 -9.05 30.71
C GLU A 73 2.69 -9.25 29.31
N ALA A 74 2.29 -8.42 28.34
CA ALA A 74 2.86 -8.43 27.00
C ALA A 74 4.35 -8.08 27.02
N ALA A 75 4.75 -7.09 27.83
CA ALA A 75 6.16 -6.75 28.03
C ALA A 75 6.96 -7.88 28.70
N GLU A 76 6.40 -8.52 29.73
CA GLU A 76 7.02 -9.68 30.36
C GLU A 76 7.23 -10.85 29.38
N LYS A 77 6.23 -11.14 28.55
CA LYS A 77 6.32 -12.18 27.52
C LYS A 77 7.36 -11.82 26.45
N ALA A 78 7.37 -10.58 25.95
CA ALA A 78 8.35 -10.13 24.97
C ALA A 78 9.79 -10.30 25.48
N VAL A 79 10.07 -9.86 26.71
CA VAL A 79 11.40 -10.00 27.34
C VAL A 79 11.77 -11.46 27.55
N LYS A 80 10.85 -12.32 28.02
CA LYS A 80 11.10 -13.76 28.17
C LYS A 80 11.48 -14.42 26.84
N ILE A 81 10.79 -14.06 25.75
CA ILE A 81 11.12 -14.54 24.40
C ILE A 81 12.51 -14.06 23.99
N ALA A 82 12.83 -12.77 24.19
CA ALA A 82 14.14 -12.23 23.82
C ALA A 82 15.30 -12.90 24.55
N ARG A 83 15.12 -13.31 25.82
CA ARG A 83 16.19 -14.00 26.58
C ARG A 83 16.64 -15.31 25.93
N VAL A 84 15.70 -16.04 25.32
CA VAL A 84 15.95 -17.35 24.69
C VAL A 84 16.11 -17.26 23.17
N ALA A 85 15.89 -16.09 22.57
CA ALA A 85 16.10 -15.88 21.15
C ALA A 85 17.60 -16.04 20.77
N PRO A 86 17.90 -16.52 19.56
CA PRO A 86 19.26 -16.48 19.03
C PRO A 86 19.72 -15.02 18.90
N GLU A 87 21.03 -14.82 18.99
CA GLU A 87 21.60 -13.52 18.66
C GLU A 87 21.49 -13.25 17.17
N ASP A 88 21.05 -12.04 16.82
CA ASP A 88 21.09 -11.51 15.46
C ASP A 88 22.40 -10.76 15.25
N SER A 89 23.29 -11.33 14.45
CA SER A 89 24.62 -10.77 14.16
C SER A 89 24.60 -9.49 13.33
N TYR A 90 23.43 -9.02 12.88
CA TYR A 90 23.24 -7.76 12.17
C TYR A 90 22.42 -6.73 12.97
N TRP A 91 21.75 -7.14 14.06
CA TRP A 91 21.08 -6.18 14.94
C TRP A 91 22.10 -5.20 15.53
N GLN A 92 21.76 -3.91 15.49
CA GLN A 92 22.54 -2.84 16.11
C GLN A 92 21.69 -2.01 17.08
N HIS A 93 20.61 -1.37 16.61
CA HIS A 93 19.72 -0.57 17.45
C HIS A 93 18.40 -0.23 16.74
N LEU A 94 17.40 0.19 17.53
CA LEU A 94 16.18 0.86 17.05
C LEU A 94 16.46 2.24 16.48
N ASN A 95 15.47 2.85 15.82
CA ASN A 95 15.56 4.24 15.38
C ASN A 95 15.83 5.18 16.57
N LYS A 96 16.87 6.00 16.49
CA LYS A 96 17.26 6.95 17.56
C LYS A 96 16.73 8.36 17.32
N GLU A 97 16.32 8.68 16.09
CA GLU A 97 15.93 10.02 15.68
C GLU A 97 14.55 9.96 15.02
N PHE A 98 13.51 10.24 15.81
CA PHE A 98 12.16 10.38 15.28
C PHE A 98 12.06 11.67 14.48
N GLY A 99 11.30 11.63 13.39
CA GLY A 99 11.04 12.83 12.61
C GLY A 99 9.75 12.73 11.81
N LYS A 100 9.36 13.85 11.19
CA LYS A 100 8.19 13.96 10.33
C LYS A 100 8.53 14.75 9.09
N SER A 101 8.14 14.26 7.93
CA SER A 101 8.10 15.05 6.69
C SER A 101 6.90 16.02 6.75
N PRO A 102 6.98 17.20 6.13
CA PRO A 102 5.95 18.24 6.17
C PRO A 102 4.79 17.94 5.20
N VAL A 103 4.40 16.67 5.08
CA VAL A 103 3.31 16.24 4.22
C VAL A 103 1.96 16.64 4.81
N GLN A 104 0.98 16.82 3.95
CA GLN A 104 -0.41 17.12 4.29
C GLN A 104 -1.33 16.20 3.49
N ARG A 105 -2.64 16.47 3.57
CA ARG A 105 -3.65 15.79 2.76
C ARG A 105 -3.63 14.25 2.89
N TYR A 106 -3.37 13.75 4.08
CA TYR A 106 -3.43 12.32 4.36
C TYR A 106 -4.61 11.90 5.25
N PHE A 107 -5.50 12.84 5.58
CA PHE A 107 -6.69 12.62 6.40
C PHE A 107 -7.89 13.37 5.80
N ASP A 108 -9.07 12.79 5.88
CA ASP A 108 -10.34 13.34 5.39
C ASP A 108 -11.37 13.42 6.52
N ASP A 109 -11.65 14.63 6.99
CA ASP A 109 -12.68 14.90 8.01
C ASP A 109 -14.08 14.48 7.53
N LYS A 110 -14.34 14.56 6.22
CA LYS A 110 -15.64 14.15 5.67
C LYS A 110 -15.82 12.64 5.78
N LEU A 111 -14.78 11.86 5.50
CA LEU A 111 -14.84 10.42 5.68
C LEU A 111 -15.00 10.04 7.15
N GLU A 112 -14.44 10.80 8.08
CA GLU A 112 -14.66 10.57 9.51
C GLU A 112 -16.11 10.78 9.94
N ALA A 113 -16.74 11.83 9.42
CA ALA A 113 -18.13 12.20 9.74
C ALA A 113 -19.18 11.54 8.82
N ILE A 114 -18.79 10.64 7.92
CA ILE A 114 -19.73 10.10 6.93
C ILE A 114 -20.78 9.20 7.56
N GLU A 115 -22.05 9.45 7.22
CA GLU A 115 -23.18 8.64 7.63
C GLU A 115 -23.35 7.41 6.74
N TYR A 116 -23.68 6.27 7.33
CA TYR A 116 -23.83 5.01 6.57
C TYR A 116 -24.93 5.09 5.51
N ASN A 117 -26.00 5.84 5.76
CA ASN A 117 -27.07 6.06 4.79
C ASN A 117 -26.58 6.82 3.55
N GLN A 118 -25.60 7.73 3.71
CA GLN A 118 -25.00 8.43 2.58
C GLN A 118 -24.20 7.45 1.71
N ILE A 119 -23.37 6.60 2.33
CA ILE A 119 -22.61 5.56 1.61
C ILE A 119 -23.55 4.62 0.84
N ILE A 120 -24.60 4.14 1.50
CA ILE A 120 -25.59 3.24 0.88
C ILE A 120 -26.32 3.94 -0.28
N GLY A 121 -26.69 5.21 -0.11
CA GLY A 121 -27.34 6.01 -1.14
C GLY A 121 -26.47 6.19 -2.39
N GLU A 122 -25.23 6.66 -2.21
CA GLU A 122 -24.28 6.85 -3.31
C GLU A 122 -23.96 5.53 -4.04
N LEU A 123 -23.79 4.43 -3.28
CA LEU A 123 -23.52 3.13 -3.87
C LEU A 123 -24.73 2.55 -4.61
N THR A 124 -25.94 2.71 -4.08
CA THR A 124 -27.18 2.27 -4.74
C THR A 124 -27.40 3.05 -6.04
N ALA A 125 -27.22 4.37 -6.02
CA ALA A 125 -27.29 5.21 -7.21
C ALA A 125 -26.29 4.76 -8.29
N ALA A 126 -25.06 4.44 -7.91
CA ALA A 126 -24.05 3.92 -8.83
C ALA A 126 -24.45 2.55 -9.45
N ILE A 127 -25.00 1.64 -8.65
CA ILE A 127 -25.48 0.33 -9.14
C ILE A 127 -26.64 0.51 -10.13
N ASP A 128 -27.59 1.40 -9.82
CA ASP A 128 -28.73 1.66 -10.70
C ASP A 128 -28.28 2.33 -11.99
N ARG A 129 -27.37 3.31 -11.90
CA ARG A 129 -26.78 3.95 -13.08
C ARG A 129 -26.06 2.97 -14.00
N MET A 130 -25.36 1.97 -13.43
CA MET A 130 -24.73 0.89 -14.19
C MET A 130 -25.75 0.07 -14.99
N ARG A 131 -26.89 -0.27 -14.37
CA ARG A 131 -27.96 -1.04 -15.02
C ARG A 131 -28.67 -0.26 -16.12
N GLU A 132 -28.91 1.02 -15.88
CA GLU A 132 -29.59 1.92 -16.80
C GLU A 132 -28.74 2.28 -18.02
N TYR A 133 -27.42 2.08 -17.95
CA TYR A 133 -26.51 2.40 -19.04
C TYR A 133 -26.88 1.68 -20.35
N ASP A 134 -27.17 0.38 -20.28
CA ASP A 134 -27.54 -0.44 -21.44
C ASP A 134 -28.31 -1.70 -21.00
N SER A 135 -29.35 -2.09 -21.75
CA SER A 135 -30.22 -3.23 -21.40
C SER A 135 -29.48 -4.57 -21.33
N ARG A 136 -28.31 -4.68 -21.97
CA ARG A 136 -27.42 -5.86 -21.94
C ARG A 136 -26.54 -5.93 -20.69
N VAL A 137 -26.41 -4.83 -19.95
CA VAL A 137 -25.48 -4.70 -18.82
C VAL A 137 -26.09 -5.21 -17.52
N ARG A 138 -25.31 -5.97 -16.75
CA ARG A 138 -25.63 -6.38 -15.38
C ARG A 138 -24.41 -6.13 -14.47
N PRO A 139 -24.61 -5.49 -13.30
CA PRO A 139 -23.61 -5.51 -12.24
C PRO A 139 -23.37 -6.96 -11.80
N THR A 140 -22.11 -7.33 -11.56
CA THR A 140 -21.77 -8.73 -11.19
C THR A 140 -20.99 -8.83 -9.89
N ARG A 141 -20.12 -7.87 -9.61
CA ARG A 141 -19.33 -7.84 -8.38
C ARG A 141 -18.78 -6.44 -8.16
N GLY A 142 -18.63 -6.07 -6.91
CA GLY A 142 -18.07 -4.81 -6.48
C GLY A 142 -17.67 -4.86 -5.01
N MET A 143 -16.72 -4.00 -4.66
CA MET A 143 -16.21 -3.86 -3.31
C MET A 143 -15.95 -2.40 -3.05
N LEU A 144 -16.39 -1.90 -1.90
CA LEU A 144 -16.01 -0.60 -1.36
C LEU A 144 -15.40 -0.81 0.02
N MET A 145 -14.18 -0.34 0.19
CA MET A 145 -13.50 -0.28 1.47
C MET A 145 -13.24 1.18 1.82
N ALA A 146 -13.64 1.60 3.01
CA ALA A 146 -13.22 2.87 3.58
C ALA A 146 -12.62 2.63 4.96
N SER A 147 -11.55 3.32 5.33
CA SER A 147 -10.91 3.12 6.62
C SER A 147 -10.26 4.36 7.19
N ILE A 148 -10.28 4.43 8.51
CA ILE A 148 -9.59 5.42 9.32
C ILE A 148 -8.62 4.65 10.21
N SER A 149 -7.34 5.01 10.16
CA SER A 149 -6.29 4.41 11.00
C SER A 149 -5.62 5.47 11.86
N ASN A 150 -5.44 5.16 13.14
CA ASN A 150 -4.60 5.91 14.06
C ASN A 150 -3.41 5.02 14.41
N THR A 151 -2.21 5.54 14.24
CA THR A 151 -0.96 4.84 14.49
C THR A 151 -0.14 5.67 15.45
N THR A 152 0.31 5.06 16.55
CA THR A 152 1.23 5.63 17.53
C THR A 152 2.46 4.74 17.59
N ILE A 153 3.65 5.34 17.49
CA ILE A 153 4.92 4.63 17.64
C ILE A 153 5.81 5.37 18.63
N LEU A 154 6.38 4.64 19.58
CA LEU A 154 7.37 5.15 20.54
C LEU A 154 8.47 4.11 20.73
N ASN A 155 9.65 4.54 21.15
CA ASN A 155 10.67 3.63 21.60
C ASN A 155 11.50 4.20 22.76
N SER A 156 12.49 3.42 23.22
CA SER A 156 13.35 3.76 24.36
C SER A 156 14.32 4.93 24.13
N TYR A 157 14.39 5.51 22.93
CA TYR A 157 15.35 6.57 22.58
C TYR A 157 14.76 7.96 22.34
N GLY A 158 13.44 8.11 22.17
CA GLY A 158 12.87 9.41 21.81
C GLY A 158 11.38 9.54 22.06
N GLU A 159 10.90 10.77 21.90
CA GLU A 159 9.47 11.10 21.92
C GLU A 159 8.79 10.47 20.70
N GLY A 160 7.65 9.82 20.94
CA GLY A 160 6.93 9.08 19.92
C GLY A 160 6.25 9.95 18.87
N ASN A 161 5.80 9.31 17.81
CA ASN A 161 5.03 9.92 16.75
C ASN A 161 3.62 9.33 16.66
N GLU A 162 2.64 10.18 16.37
CA GLU A 162 1.27 9.79 16.05
C GLU A 162 0.85 10.31 14.69
N ARG A 163 0.08 9.49 13.96
CA ARG A 163 -0.58 9.87 12.71
C ARG A 163 -1.97 9.27 12.61
N LYS A 164 -2.87 10.03 11.99
CA LYS A 164 -4.25 9.65 11.67
C LYS A 164 -4.45 9.76 10.17
N GLU A 165 -5.03 8.74 9.57
CA GLU A 165 -4.98 8.50 8.12
C GLU A 165 -6.31 7.96 7.60
N THR A 166 -6.70 8.35 6.38
CA THR A 166 -7.93 7.87 5.70
C THR A 166 -7.63 7.19 4.37
N HIS A 167 -8.29 6.07 4.10
CA HIS A 167 -8.12 5.34 2.85
C HIS A 167 -9.49 4.89 2.34
N VAL A 168 -9.80 5.15 1.07
CA VAL A 168 -10.98 4.68 0.36
C VAL A 168 -10.54 3.95 -0.92
N SER A 169 -10.99 2.71 -1.10
CA SER A 169 -10.84 1.99 -2.36
C SER A 169 -12.17 1.42 -2.82
N ALA A 170 -12.44 1.53 -4.12
CA ALA A 170 -13.59 0.92 -4.74
C ALA A 170 -13.17 0.13 -5.97
N TRP A 171 -13.87 -0.96 -6.21
CA TRP A 171 -13.73 -1.79 -7.39
C TRP A 171 -15.12 -2.21 -7.86
N VAL A 172 -15.41 -2.11 -9.15
CA VAL A 172 -16.70 -2.46 -9.75
C VAL A 172 -16.53 -3.28 -11.01
N ARG A 173 -17.45 -4.21 -11.25
CA ARG A 173 -17.47 -5.05 -12.44
C ARG A 173 -18.87 -5.20 -13.03
N ALA A 174 -18.97 -4.85 -14.31
CA ALA A 174 -20.13 -5.08 -15.14
C ALA A 174 -19.89 -6.26 -16.09
N LYS A 175 -20.97 -6.93 -16.47
CA LYS A 175 -21.02 -7.91 -17.55
C LYS A 175 -22.05 -7.46 -18.58
N ALA A 176 -21.72 -7.55 -19.87
CA ALA A 176 -22.66 -7.39 -20.96
C ALA A 176 -22.88 -8.73 -21.68
N GLU A 177 -24.08 -8.93 -22.22
CA GLU A 177 -24.42 -10.12 -23.00
C GLU A 177 -25.33 -9.78 -24.19
N GLU A 178 -24.98 -10.27 -25.38
CA GLU A 178 -25.74 -10.07 -26.61
C GLU A 178 -25.59 -11.28 -27.54
N LEU A 179 -26.70 -11.88 -27.97
CA LEU A 179 -26.71 -13.00 -28.92
C LEU A 179 -25.75 -14.16 -28.55
N GLY A 180 -25.57 -14.41 -27.24
CA GLY A 180 -24.69 -15.46 -26.72
C GLY A 180 -23.24 -15.02 -26.45
N GLU A 181 -22.83 -13.86 -26.97
CA GLU A 181 -21.53 -13.25 -26.66
C GLU A 181 -21.55 -12.60 -25.28
N LYS A 182 -20.45 -12.73 -24.54
CA LYS A 182 -20.30 -12.21 -23.17
C LYS A 182 -18.98 -11.47 -23.02
N SER A 183 -19.02 -10.34 -22.34
CA SER A 183 -17.84 -9.54 -22.03
C SER A 183 -18.00 -8.85 -20.68
N THR A 184 -16.89 -8.39 -20.11
CA THR A 184 -16.89 -7.69 -18.83
C THR A 184 -16.11 -6.40 -18.90
N GLY A 185 -16.49 -5.43 -18.08
CA GLY A 185 -15.75 -4.20 -17.88
C GLY A 185 -15.52 -3.98 -16.39
N THR A 186 -14.35 -3.45 -16.04
CA THR A 186 -13.95 -3.26 -14.65
C THR A 186 -13.42 -1.85 -14.45
N GLU A 187 -13.72 -1.30 -13.27
CA GLU A 187 -13.11 -0.06 -12.81
C GLU A 187 -12.65 -0.17 -11.37
N HIS A 188 -11.59 0.57 -11.06
CA HIS A 188 -10.98 0.63 -9.75
C HIS A 188 -10.51 2.04 -9.45
N ARG A 189 -10.66 2.47 -8.20
CA ARG A 189 -10.13 3.75 -7.71
C ARG A 189 -9.67 3.61 -6.28
N GLU A 190 -8.53 4.23 -5.97
CA GLU A 190 -7.98 4.41 -4.63
C GLU A 190 -7.81 5.91 -4.39
N THR A 191 -8.29 6.41 -3.25
CA THR A 191 -8.14 7.82 -2.84
C THR A 191 -8.23 7.95 -1.33
N ARG A 192 -7.62 9.00 -0.77
CA ARG A 192 -7.73 9.32 0.65
C ARG A 192 -9.01 10.04 1.03
N PHE A 193 -9.73 10.57 0.05
CA PHE A 193 -10.82 11.51 0.24
C PHE A 193 -12.11 10.96 -0.37
N TRP A 194 -13.19 10.97 0.41
CA TRP A 194 -14.49 10.50 -0.04
C TRP A 194 -14.97 11.25 -1.29
N ASN A 195 -14.76 12.57 -1.35
CA ASN A 195 -15.18 13.40 -2.48
C ASN A 195 -14.43 13.16 -3.80
N GLU A 196 -13.28 12.49 -3.75
CA GLU A 196 -12.52 12.14 -4.95
C GLU A 196 -12.95 10.77 -5.52
N LEU A 197 -13.79 10.03 -4.77
CA LEU A 197 -14.38 8.77 -5.19
C LEU A 197 -15.72 9.03 -5.88
N ASN A 198 -15.75 8.95 -7.21
CA ASN A 198 -17.00 9.03 -7.97
C ASN A 198 -17.50 7.63 -8.35
N LEU A 199 -18.36 7.07 -7.50
CA LEU A 199 -18.90 5.72 -7.69
C LEU A 199 -19.74 5.60 -8.97
N GLU A 200 -20.54 6.61 -9.31
CA GLU A 200 -21.37 6.60 -10.52
C GLU A 200 -20.52 6.62 -11.80
N GLU A 201 -19.49 7.45 -11.85
CA GLU A 201 -18.55 7.51 -12.99
C GLU A 201 -17.87 6.15 -13.20
N MET A 202 -17.38 5.54 -12.11
CA MET A 202 -16.77 4.21 -12.16
C MET A 202 -17.76 3.15 -12.66
N ALA A 203 -19.00 3.21 -12.18
CA ALA A 203 -20.05 2.28 -12.55
C ALA A 203 -20.42 2.39 -14.05
N VAL A 204 -20.56 3.62 -14.54
CA VAL A 204 -20.83 3.91 -15.97
C VAL A 204 -19.66 3.47 -16.85
N SER A 205 -18.41 3.78 -16.46
CA SER A 205 -17.24 3.37 -17.25
C SER A 205 -17.11 1.84 -17.32
N ALA A 206 -17.35 1.13 -16.22
CA ALA A 206 -17.36 -0.34 -16.25
C ALA A 206 -18.46 -0.90 -17.17
N ALA A 207 -19.66 -0.29 -17.16
CA ALA A 207 -20.75 -0.65 -18.07
C ALA A 207 -20.36 -0.41 -19.54
N GLU A 208 -19.85 0.78 -19.86
CA GLU A 208 -19.38 1.14 -21.20
C GLU A 208 -18.35 0.16 -21.74
N LYS A 209 -17.31 -0.15 -20.95
CA LYS A 209 -16.28 -1.12 -21.34
C LYS A 209 -16.87 -2.50 -21.62
N SER A 210 -17.79 -2.96 -20.78
CA SER A 210 -18.43 -4.26 -20.98
C SER A 210 -19.17 -4.31 -22.32
N VAL A 211 -19.93 -3.27 -22.68
CA VAL A 211 -20.62 -3.19 -23.97
C VAL A 211 -19.63 -3.08 -25.14
N LYS A 212 -18.61 -2.23 -25.02
CA LYS A 212 -17.57 -2.03 -26.04
C LYS A 212 -16.89 -3.36 -26.40
N PHE A 213 -16.59 -4.18 -25.40
CA PHE A 213 -15.91 -5.46 -25.58
C PHE A 213 -16.78 -6.59 -26.14
N LEU A 214 -18.11 -6.43 -26.26
CA LEU A 214 -18.94 -7.40 -26.99
C LEU A 214 -18.54 -7.51 -28.46
N LYS A 215 -17.97 -6.44 -29.03
CA LYS A 215 -17.54 -6.37 -30.43
C LYS A 215 -16.09 -6.79 -30.63
N ALA A 216 -15.41 -7.22 -29.57
CA ALA A 216 -14.00 -7.61 -29.64
C ALA A 216 -13.81 -8.79 -30.59
N LYS A 217 -12.70 -8.77 -31.33
CA LYS A 217 -12.32 -9.85 -32.24
C LYS A 217 -10.92 -10.35 -31.88
N PRO A 218 -10.65 -11.65 -32.06
CA PRO A 218 -9.31 -12.16 -31.86
C PRO A 218 -8.33 -11.52 -32.84
N ILE A 219 -7.14 -11.21 -32.34
CA ILE A 219 -5.99 -10.83 -33.17
C ILE A 219 -5.08 -12.06 -33.34
N LYS A 220 -4.38 -12.15 -34.48
CA LYS A 220 -3.38 -13.20 -34.69
C LYS A 220 -2.15 -12.93 -33.82
N SER A 221 -1.46 -13.99 -33.40
CA SER A 221 -0.17 -13.87 -32.72
C SER A 221 0.85 -13.19 -33.63
N GLN A 222 1.43 -12.09 -33.17
CA GLN A 222 2.36 -11.27 -33.94
C GLN A 222 3.25 -10.42 -33.03
N LYS A 223 4.38 -9.94 -33.57
CA LYS A 223 5.21 -8.91 -32.93
C LYS A 223 4.77 -7.55 -33.44
N ILE A 224 4.20 -6.73 -32.56
CA ILE A 224 3.70 -5.39 -32.88
C ILE A 224 4.04 -4.43 -31.73
N PRO A 225 4.12 -3.12 -32.00
CA PRO A 225 4.17 -2.10 -30.96
C PRO A 225 2.97 -2.20 -30.01
N VAL A 226 3.21 -1.91 -28.74
CA VAL A 226 2.20 -1.94 -27.68
C VAL A 226 2.29 -0.64 -26.90
N ILE A 227 1.15 0.05 -26.77
CA ILE A 227 0.97 1.15 -25.82
C ILE A 227 0.18 0.60 -24.65
N VAL A 228 0.67 0.77 -23.43
CA VAL A 228 0.00 0.27 -22.21
C VAL A 228 -0.62 1.44 -21.48
N ARG A 229 -1.91 1.35 -21.16
CA ARG A 229 -2.59 2.34 -20.34
C ARG A 229 -1.88 2.49 -18.99
N ASN A 230 -1.68 3.72 -18.55
CA ASN A 230 -0.92 4.06 -17.35
C ASN A 230 -1.33 3.25 -16.10
N GLN A 231 -2.63 3.07 -15.86
CA GLN A 231 -3.14 2.29 -14.71
C GLN A 231 -2.73 0.81 -14.79
N VAL A 232 -2.75 0.23 -15.99
CA VAL A 232 -2.31 -1.16 -16.22
C VAL A 232 -0.81 -1.26 -15.99
N PHE A 233 -0.03 -0.31 -16.54
CA PHE A 233 1.41 -0.31 -16.37
C PHE A 233 1.81 -0.10 -14.90
N ALA A 234 1.09 0.75 -14.15
CA ALA A 234 1.32 0.95 -12.72
C ALA A 234 1.08 -0.34 -11.92
N SER A 235 0.04 -1.12 -12.27
CA SER A 235 -0.21 -2.44 -11.66
C SER A 235 0.95 -3.41 -11.92
N ILE A 236 1.40 -3.50 -13.19
CA ILE A 236 2.57 -4.31 -13.58
C ILE A 236 3.81 -3.86 -12.81
N LEU A 237 4.05 -2.55 -12.72
CA LEU A 237 5.20 -1.98 -12.03
C LEU A 237 5.19 -2.36 -10.54
N GLY A 238 4.03 -2.24 -9.89
CA GLY A 238 3.87 -2.64 -8.49
C GLY A 238 4.18 -4.12 -8.28
N VAL A 239 3.71 -5.00 -9.15
CA VAL A 239 4.00 -6.45 -9.05
C VAL A 239 5.47 -6.75 -9.29
N VAL A 240 6.07 -6.16 -10.32
CA VAL A 240 7.45 -6.49 -10.75
C VAL A 240 8.51 -5.86 -9.83
N LEU A 241 8.25 -4.69 -9.24
CA LEU A 241 9.28 -3.97 -8.50
C LEU A 241 9.08 -3.95 -6.98
N SER A 242 7.87 -4.12 -6.45
CA SER A 242 7.62 -3.90 -5.01
C SER A 242 8.48 -4.74 -4.06
N GLY A 243 8.85 -5.95 -4.47
CA GLY A 243 9.83 -6.78 -3.78
C GLY A 243 11.26 -6.45 -4.19
N PRO A 244 11.63 -6.61 -5.49
CA PRO A 244 13.01 -6.47 -5.98
C PRO A 244 13.75 -5.18 -5.61
N ILE A 245 13.04 -4.06 -5.42
CA ILE A 245 13.66 -2.79 -5.05
C ILE A 245 13.88 -2.63 -3.54
N THR A 246 13.48 -3.60 -2.72
CA THR A 246 13.65 -3.55 -1.26
C THR A 246 14.97 -4.18 -0.84
N ALA A 247 15.63 -3.56 0.13
CA ALA A 247 16.88 -4.08 0.68
C ALA A 247 16.71 -5.47 1.30
N ASP A 248 15.54 -5.79 1.87
CA ASP A 248 15.25 -7.13 2.41
C ASP A 248 15.38 -8.23 1.33
N TRP A 249 14.83 -7.98 0.14
CA TRP A 249 14.93 -8.93 -0.98
C TRP A 249 16.36 -9.06 -1.50
N VAL A 250 17.08 -7.94 -1.59
CA VAL A 250 18.48 -7.92 -2.04
C VAL A 250 19.37 -8.67 -1.07
N GLN A 251 19.28 -8.37 0.23
CA GLN A 251 20.11 -8.97 1.28
C GLN A 251 19.81 -10.46 1.50
N LYS A 252 18.61 -10.93 1.11
CA LYS A 252 18.22 -12.35 1.10
C LYS A 252 18.51 -13.05 -0.23
N GLY A 253 19.09 -12.36 -1.22
CA GLY A 253 19.43 -12.92 -2.53
C GLY A 253 18.21 -13.28 -3.39
N ARG A 254 17.05 -12.66 -3.12
CA ARG A 254 15.79 -12.87 -3.86
C ARG A 254 15.63 -11.90 -5.02
N SER A 255 16.22 -10.70 -4.90
CA SER A 255 16.06 -9.66 -5.91
C SER A 255 16.91 -9.92 -7.16
N PRO A 256 16.35 -9.84 -8.38
CA PRO A 256 17.13 -9.81 -9.62
C PRO A 256 18.00 -8.55 -9.75
N LEU A 257 17.76 -7.54 -8.92
CA LEU A 257 18.54 -6.29 -8.87
C LEU A 257 19.75 -6.38 -7.92
N SER A 258 19.98 -7.53 -7.29
CA SER A 258 21.12 -7.71 -6.40
C SER A 258 22.45 -7.39 -7.10
N ASN A 259 23.29 -6.58 -6.44
CA ASN A 259 24.57 -6.10 -6.98
C ASN A 259 24.45 -5.28 -8.28
N LYS A 260 23.31 -4.61 -8.52
CA LYS A 260 23.07 -3.77 -9.71
C LYS A 260 23.07 -2.27 -9.43
N LEU A 261 23.41 -1.82 -8.22
CA LEU A 261 23.56 -0.39 -7.94
C LEU A 261 24.55 0.23 -8.92
N GLU A 262 24.21 1.42 -9.42
CA GLU A 262 24.93 2.16 -10.47
C GLU A 262 25.03 1.44 -11.83
N MET A 263 24.26 0.38 -12.05
CA MET A 263 24.17 -0.30 -13.36
C MET A 263 22.93 0.12 -14.13
N GLN A 264 23.03 0.09 -15.46
CA GLN A 264 21.88 0.26 -16.34
C GLN A 264 20.97 -0.98 -16.27
N VAL A 265 19.75 -0.78 -15.79
CA VAL A 265 18.72 -1.83 -15.61
C VAL A 265 17.45 -1.56 -16.43
N ALA A 266 17.31 -0.35 -16.99
CA ALA A 266 16.22 0.02 -17.87
C ALA A 266 16.69 0.95 -19.01
N ALA A 267 15.78 1.28 -19.93
CA ALA A 267 16.06 2.26 -20.99
C ALA A 267 16.34 3.65 -20.39
N GLN A 268 17.16 4.46 -21.08
CA GLN A 268 17.59 5.78 -20.57
C GLN A 268 16.45 6.76 -20.31
N LYS A 269 15.29 6.57 -20.95
CA LYS A 269 14.10 7.41 -20.74
C LYS A 269 13.29 7.01 -19.49
N ILE A 270 13.68 5.97 -18.77
CA ILE A 270 12.94 5.44 -17.62
C ILE A 270 13.56 5.94 -16.33
N SER A 271 12.77 6.70 -15.58
CA SER A 271 13.08 7.07 -14.20
C SER A 271 11.91 6.66 -13.31
N ILE A 272 12.24 6.03 -12.17
CA ILE A 272 11.27 5.50 -11.22
C ILE A 272 11.62 6.00 -9.84
N VAL A 273 10.63 6.51 -9.13
CA VAL A 273 10.78 7.03 -7.77
C VAL A 273 9.77 6.39 -6.83
N ASP A 274 10.15 6.23 -5.58
CA ASP A 274 9.20 5.98 -4.49
C ASP A 274 9.03 7.28 -3.70
N ASP A 275 7.81 7.82 -3.64
CA ASP A 275 7.56 9.12 -3.01
C ASP A 275 6.53 9.02 -1.88
N GLY A 276 7.04 8.94 -0.65
CA GLY A 276 6.21 8.98 0.56
C GLY A 276 5.74 10.39 0.92
N THR A 277 6.21 11.40 0.17
CA THR A 277 5.92 12.82 0.38
C THR A 277 4.92 13.42 -0.61
N LEU A 278 4.41 12.61 -1.55
CA LEU A 278 3.43 13.04 -2.55
C LEU A 278 2.14 13.52 -1.89
N GLN A 279 1.84 14.82 -1.92
CA GLN A 279 0.64 15.38 -1.28
C GLN A 279 -0.65 14.69 -1.78
N GLY A 280 -1.44 14.11 -0.87
CA GLY A 280 -2.67 13.38 -1.23
C GLY A 280 -2.47 11.99 -1.86
N GLY A 281 -1.22 11.55 -2.07
CA GLY A 281 -0.92 10.21 -2.58
C GLY A 281 -1.45 9.11 -1.67
N TRP A 282 -1.78 7.95 -2.25
CA TRP A 282 -2.48 6.86 -1.55
C TRP A 282 -1.79 6.41 -0.25
N ARG A 283 -0.45 6.33 -0.23
CA ARG A 283 0.35 5.92 0.94
C ARG A 283 1.12 7.07 1.60
N THR A 284 0.70 8.31 1.35
CA THR A 284 1.35 9.49 1.92
C THR A 284 1.18 9.53 3.43
N ARG A 285 2.31 9.68 4.13
CA ARG A 285 2.36 9.69 5.59
C ARG A 285 3.60 10.47 6.05
N PRO A 286 3.55 11.18 7.19
CA PRO A 286 4.66 12.02 7.64
C PRO A 286 5.88 11.23 8.12
N PHE A 287 5.70 10.00 8.55
CA PHE A 287 6.77 9.12 9.01
C PHE A 287 6.39 7.67 8.75
N ASP A 288 7.37 6.78 8.66
CA ASP A 288 7.19 5.35 8.42
C ASP A 288 6.85 4.57 9.71
N ASP A 289 6.77 3.24 9.64
CA ASP A 289 6.39 2.42 10.81
C ASP A 289 7.57 2.12 11.76
N GLU A 290 8.65 2.90 11.67
CA GLU A 290 9.76 2.97 12.63
C GLU A 290 10.05 4.42 13.08
N GLY A 291 9.23 5.39 12.65
CA GLY A 291 9.34 6.79 13.05
C GLY A 291 10.31 7.63 12.22
N HIS A 292 10.85 7.10 11.12
CA HIS A 292 11.67 7.88 10.17
C HIS A 292 10.77 8.79 9.33
N PRO A 293 11.16 10.05 9.05
CA PRO A 293 10.49 10.86 8.05
C PRO A 293 10.38 10.11 6.72
N THR A 294 9.21 10.17 6.08
CA THR A 294 9.12 9.72 4.69
C THR A 294 9.85 10.68 3.76
N GLN A 295 10.28 10.18 2.62
CA GLN A 295 11.03 10.94 1.63
C GLN A 295 10.67 10.50 0.21
N ARG A 296 11.18 11.26 -0.75
CA ARG A 296 11.24 10.88 -2.15
C ARG A 296 12.58 10.20 -2.44
N THR A 297 12.55 8.93 -2.80
CA THR A 297 13.73 8.11 -3.08
C THR A 297 13.77 7.79 -4.57
N ALA A 298 14.85 8.20 -5.24
CA ALA A 298 15.08 7.80 -6.62
C ALA A 298 15.53 6.34 -6.67
N ILE A 299 14.76 5.49 -7.34
CA ILE A 299 15.03 4.05 -7.49
C ILE A 299 15.80 3.81 -8.78
N ILE A 300 15.27 4.30 -9.89
CA ILE A 300 15.93 4.28 -11.19
C ILE A 300 15.99 5.71 -11.70
N GLU A 301 17.16 6.18 -12.12
CA GLU A 301 17.34 7.48 -12.77
C GLU A 301 17.96 7.27 -14.14
N ASN A 302 17.26 7.69 -15.20
CA ASN A 302 17.70 7.55 -16.58
C ASN A 302 18.18 6.13 -16.93
N GLY A 303 17.41 5.13 -16.47
CA GLY A 303 17.70 3.71 -16.66
C GLY A 303 18.73 3.10 -15.70
N ILE A 304 19.35 3.88 -14.81
CA ILE A 304 20.38 3.44 -13.86
C ILE A 304 19.76 3.20 -12.49
N LEU A 305 20.00 2.03 -11.88
CA LEU A 305 19.55 1.74 -10.52
C LEU A 305 20.37 2.54 -9.50
N LYS A 306 19.72 3.39 -8.70
CA LYS A 306 20.37 4.32 -7.76
C LYS A 306 20.23 3.91 -6.31
N ASN A 307 19.11 3.32 -5.93
CA ASN A 307 18.84 3.02 -4.54
C ASN A 307 17.94 1.80 -4.37
N TYR A 308 17.99 1.21 -3.18
CA TYR A 308 16.97 0.30 -2.68
C TYR A 308 16.11 1.02 -1.63
N LEU A 309 14.99 0.42 -1.28
CA LEU A 309 14.16 0.86 -0.15
C LEU A 309 14.62 0.16 1.12
N TYR A 310 14.83 0.96 2.16
CA TYR A 310 15.39 0.53 3.43
C TYR A 310 14.45 0.83 4.60
N ASP A 311 14.40 -0.10 5.56
CA ASP A 311 14.00 0.15 6.94
C ASP A 311 15.26 0.31 7.82
N SER A 312 15.12 0.47 9.13
CA SER A 312 16.27 0.63 10.03
C SER A 312 17.19 -0.58 10.02
N TYR A 313 16.64 -1.80 10.08
CA TYR A 313 17.43 -3.03 10.18
C TYR A 313 18.28 -3.26 8.93
N THR A 314 17.64 -3.19 7.76
CA THR A 314 18.29 -3.39 6.47
C THR A 314 19.28 -2.27 6.17
N ALA A 315 18.99 -1.02 6.56
CA ALA A 315 19.91 0.10 6.41
C ALA A 315 21.20 -0.09 7.23
N LEU A 316 21.05 -0.47 8.51
CA LEU A 316 22.18 -0.71 9.41
C LEU A 316 23.07 -1.85 8.91
N LYS A 317 22.49 -2.88 8.29
CA LYS A 317 23.26 -4.00 7.73
C LYS A 317 24.14 -3.61 6.55
N ASP A 318 23.72 -2.62 5.76
CA ASP A 318 24.46 -2.11 4.60
C ASP A 318 25.26 -0.82 4.92
N ASP A 319 25.29 -0.39 6.18
CA ASP A 319 25.94 0.86 6.64
C ASP A 319 25.43 2.11 5.90
N VAL A 320 24.12 2.16 5.66
CA VAL A 320 23.42 3.30 5.04
C VAL A 320 22.33 3.84 5.97
N LYS A 321 21.66 4.92 5.56
CA LYS A 321 20.51 5.48 6.27
C LYS A 321 19.20 4.84 5.78
N SER A 322 18.22 4.73 6.68
CA SER A 322 16.85 4.37 6.30
C SER A 322 16.31 5.35 5.26
N THR A 323 15.51 4.84 4.31
CA THR A 323 14.84 5.66 3.30
C THR A 323 13.41 6.03 3.72
N GLY A 324 13.01 5.76 4.97
CA GLY A 324 11.66 6.03 5.45
C GLY A 324 10.61 5.09 4.87
N ASN A 325 10.99 3.83 4.65
CA ASN A 325 10.16 2.82 3.99
C ASN A 325 9.75 1.64 4.89
N ALA A 326 9.96 1.72 6.20
CA ALA A 326 9.49 0.68 7.10
C ALA A 326 7.96 0.62 7.08
N PHE A 327 7.41 -0.57 6.83
CA PHE A 327 5.96 -0.78 6.78
C PHE A 327 5.52 -1.96 7.65
N ARG A 328 4.43 -1.78 8.39
CA ARG A 328 3.74 -2.81 9.15
C ARG A 328 2.29 -2.90 8.69
N GLY A 329 1.94 -4.04 8.09
CA GLY A 329 0.55 -4.30 7.69
C GLY A 329 -0.42 -4.34 8.88
N ARG A 330 0.07 -4.75 10.06
CA ARG A 330 -0.69 -4.91 11.29
C ARG A 330 0.21 -4.67 12.51
N TYR A 331 -0.38 -4.36 13.67
CA TYR A 331 0.41 -4.09 14.88
C TYR A 331 1.28 -5.26 15.34
N TRP A 332 0.92 -6.50 15.04
CA TRP A 332 1.67 -7.70 15.46
C TRP A 332 2.76 -8.11 14.47
N MET A 333 2.92 -7.38 13.36
CA MET A 333 3.95 -7.69 12.35
C MET A 333 5.23 -6.91 12.62
N PRO A 334 6.41 -7.51 12.40
CA PRO A 334 7.65 -6.73 12.36
C PRO A 334 7.63 -5.76 11.17
N PRO A 335 8.38 -4.64 11.25
CA PRO A 335 8.58 -3.77 10.10
C PRO A 335 9.40 -4.51 9.02
N GLN A 336 9.16 -4.13 7.78
CA GLN A 336 9.96 -4.51 6.62
C GLN A 336 9.95 -3.35 5.62
N PRO A 337 11.00 -3.16 4.80
CA PRO A 337 10.98 -2.16 3.75
C PRO A 337 9.84 -2.44 2.75
N SER A 338 9.07 -1.41 2.41
CA SER A 338 8.00 -1.50 1.43
C SER A 338 7.85 -0.16 0.69
N PRO A 339 7.50 -0.18 -0.62
CA PRO A 339 7.16 1.04 -1.34
C PRO A 339 6.00 1.80 -0.70
N THR A 340 6.10 3.12 -0.78
CA THR A 340 5.03 4.06 -0.50
C THR A 340 4.27 4.35 -1.78
N THR A 341 4.68 5.35 -2.56
CA THR A 341 4.08 5.70 -3.85
C THR A 341 5.11 5.51 -4.95
N LEU A 342 5.15 4.30 -5.52
CA LEU A 342 6.04 3.97 -6.64
C LEU A 342 5.48 4.57 -7.94
N MET A 343 6.28 5.41 -8.60
CA MET A 343 5.87 6.14 -9.80
C MET A 343 6.93 6.03 -10.89
N LEU A 344 6.47 5.73 -12.11
CA LEU A 344 7.21 6.02 -13.33
C LEU A 344 7.06 7.51 -13.61
N GLU A 345 8.17 8.22 -13.76
CA GLU A 345 8.14 9.64 -14.11
C GLU A 345 7.58 9.87 -15.52
N ALA A 346 6.88 10.98 -15.70
CA ALA A 346 6.29 11.33 -16.97
C ALA A 346 7.37 11.61 -18.02
N GLY A 347 7.15 11.12 -19.24
CA GLY A 347 7.92 11.52 -20.41
C GLY A 347 7.44 12.84 -21.00
N ASP A 348 7.94 13.15 -22.19
CA ASP A 348 7.66 14.36 -22.96
C ASP A 348 6.61 14.18 -24.07
N VAL A 349 6.12 12.95 -24.27
CA VAL A 349 5.18 12.59 -25.34
C VAL A 349 3.78 12.37 -24.79
N SER A 350 2.78 13.00 -25.42
CA SER A 350 1.37 12.82 -25.08
C SER A 350 0.84 11.44 -25.52
N PRO A 351 -0.23 10.91 -24.88
CA PRO A 351 -0.89 9.69 -25.35
C PRO A 351 -1.32 9.75 -26.82
N GLU A 352 -1.80 10.91 -27.28
CA GLU A 352 -2.25 11.13 -28.65
C GLU A 352 -1.08 11.05 -29.64
N GLU A 353 0.04 11.70 -29.35
CA GLU A 353 1.26 11.62 -30.16
C GLU A 353 1.81 10.18 -30.18
N MET A 354 1.83 9.48 -29.03
CA MET A 354 2.27 8.08 -28.99
C MET A 354 1.42 7.18 -29.90
N ILE A 355 0.09 7.40 -29.92
CA ILE A 355 -0.84 6.65 -30.78
C ILE A 355 -0.60 6.99 -32.26
N GLU A 356 -0.46 8.27 -32.60
CA GLU A 356 -0.22 8.73 -33.97
C GLU A 356 1.12 8.20 -34.53
N GLU A 357 2.20 8.30 -33.75
CA GLU A 357 3.54 7.86 -34.14
C GLU A 357 3.66 6.35 -34.31
N THR A 358 2.89 5.57 -33.55
CA THR A 358 2.94 4.11 -33.59
C THR A 358 2.50 3.56 -34.95
N LYS A 359 1.64 4.28 -35.69
CA LYS A 359 1.07 3.94 -37.03
C LYS A 359 0.28 2.62 -37.13
N GLY A 360 0.54 1.64 -36.25
CA GLY A 360 -0.15 0.36 -36.15
C GLY A 360 0.38 -0.46 -34.98
N GLY A 361 -0.53 -0.89 -34.10
CA GLY A 361 -0.18 -1.63 -32.88
C GLY A 361 -1.43 -1.94 -32.05
N VAL A 362 -1.23 -2.23 -30.77
CA VAL A 362 -2.33 -2.40 -29.80
C VAL A 362 -2.18 -1.42 -28.65
N PHE A 363 -3.31 -0.84 -28.24
CA PHE A 363 -3.45 -0.10 -27.00
C PHE A 363 -4.07 -1.04 -25.96
N ILE A 364 -3.34 -1.33 -24.88
CA ILE A 364 -3.80 -2.20 -23.81
C ILE A 364 -4.60 -1.38 -22.81
N GLU A 365 -5.91 -1.52 -22.87
CA GLU A 365 -6.86 -0.91 -21.94
C GLU A 365 -6.86 -1.62 -20.58
N GLU A 366 -6.83 -2.95 -20.59
CA GLU A 366 -6.95 -3.82 -19.43
C GLU A 366 -6.17 -5.13 -19.62
N THR A 367 -5.74 -5.72 -18.52
CA THR A 367 -5.11 -7.05 -18.46
C THR A 367 -5.85 -7.94 -17.47
N ILE A 368 -5.65 -9.25 -17.60
CA ILE A 368 -6.06 -10.23 -16.60
C ILE A 368 -4.80 -11.01 -16.21
N GLY A 369 -4.53 -11.11 -14.91
CA GLY A 369 -3.46 -11.96 -14.39
C GLY A 369 -2.11 -11.27 -14.33
N GLU A 370 -2.02 -9.95 -14.42
CA GLU A 370 -0.76 -9.21 -14.26
C GLU A 370 -0.09 -9.45 -12.88
N TRP A 371 -0.86 -9.90 -11.89
CA TRP A 371 -0.39 -10.32 -10.57
C TRP A 371 0.31 -11.69 -10.53
N LEU A 372 0.35 -12.44 -11.64
CA LEU A 372 0.92 -13.80 -11.70
C LEU A 372 2.44 -13.83 -11.98
N SER A 373 3.13 -12.70 -11.79
CA SER A 373 4.59 -12.65 -11.97
C SER A 373 5.33 -13.43 -10.88
N ASN A 374 6.51 -13.97 -11.23
CA ASN A 374 7.53 -14.38 -10.27
C ASN A 374 8.66 -13.32 -10.33
N PRO A 375 8.54 -12.21 -9.58
CA PRO A 375 9.49 -11.10 -9.62
C PRO A 375 10.87 -11.43 -9.06
#